data_AF-A0A1F2Y1L2-F1
#
_entry.id   AF-A0A1F2Y1L2-F1
#
_cell.length_a   1.000
_cell.length_b   1.000
_cell.length_c   1.000
_cell.angle_alpha   90.00
_cell.angle_beta   90.00
_cell.angle_gamma   90.00
#
_symmetry.space_group_name_H-M   'P 1'
#
loop_
_entity.id
_entity.type
_entity.pdbx_description
1 polymer ?
#
loop_
_entity_poly.entity_id
_entity_poly.type
_entity_poly.pdbx_seq_one_letter_code
_entity_poly.pdbx_strand_id
1 'polypeptide(L)'
;MQSRRWPKTAAQFLFRLFRVVLPIARQEIHYWMGRAELIPDPVLRSQAISSLRDKRFHADGGSVYAAVDVRYAKRLVRLIVAFQTISDYLDNLCDRCEILDEQDFHQLHHAMRDAVRPDALHRPYYALRGYLDDGGYLDELVLTCQQEIKQLPGYAAAAPHVEWLVERYCELQERKHIDPASRSVSLQTWWQTYATEYPDLAWWEFAAATGSTLGMFALFVASTEELTPEVAQRLAKGYFPWVSGLHILLDYLIDLEEDKQAGDFNFIRCYPSALEAQQRIREFARQSWQRAGKLPTGGRVHRDVVKGLLGMYLSDEKVGLQHQVRPVRRMLWQFGPTAW
;
A
#
# COMPACT_ATOMS: atom_id res chain seq x y z
N MET A 1 -19.17 -15.26 -23.38
CA MET A 1 -19.55 -15.05 -21.95
C MET A 1 -18.79 -13.89 -21.26
N GLN A 2 -18.29 -12.87 -21.97
CA GLN A 2 -17.44 -11.80 -21.40
C GLN A 2 -18.20 -10.64 -20.72
N SER A 3 -19.53 -10.58 -20.80
CA SER A 3 -20.30 -9.35 -20.52
C SER A 3 -20.60 -9.05 -19.04
N ARG A 4 -20.20 -9.90 -18.07
CA ARG A 4 -20.55 -9.79 -16.64
C ARG A 4 -19.39 -9.61 -15.65
N ARG A 5 -18.13 -9.52 -16.11
CA ARG A 5 -16.96 -9.66 -15.23
C ARG A 5 -16.73 -8.44 -14.34
N TRP A 6 -16.30 -7.33 -14.91
CA TRP A 6 -16.02 -6.10 -14.17
C TRP A 6 -17.28 -5.25 -13.96
N PRO A 7 -17.35 -4.45 -12.89
CA PRO A 7 -18.48 -3.57 -12.68
C PRO A 7 -18.49 -2.46 -13.74
N LYS A 8 -19.63 -2.30 -14.42
CA LYS A 8 -19.81 -1.30 -15.50
C LYS A 8 -20.22 0.06 -14.98
N THR A 9 -20.83 0.12 -13.80
CA THR A 9 -21.38 1.35 -13.20
C THR A 9 -20.89 1.56 -11.78
N ALA A 10 -21.02 2.80 -11.29
CA ALA A 10 -20.81 3.20 -9.89
C ALA A 10 -21.65 2.34 -8.93
N ALA A 11 -22.96 2.28 -9.17
CA ALA A 11 -23.88 1.51 -8.36
C ALA A 11 -23.51 0.03 -8.29
N GLN A 12 -23.10 -0.59 -9.40
CA GLN A 12 -22.70 -1.99 -9.41
C GLN A 12 -21.41 -2.22 -8.61
N PHE A 13 -20.40 -1.36 -8.76
CA PHE A 13 -19.16 -1.45 -8.00
C PHE A 13 -19.43 -1.31 -6.50
N LEU A 14 -20.17 -0.26 -6.10
CA LEU A 14 -20.50 0.00 -4.70
C LEU A 14 -21.34 -1.14 -4.11
N PHE A 15 -22.31 -1.69 -4.85
CA PHE A 15 -23.07 -2.85 -4.40
C PHE A 15 -22.14 -4.04 -4.10
N ARG A 16 -21.22 -4.37 -5.02
CA ARG A 16 -20.24 -5.45 -4.79
C ARG A 16 -19.33 -5.17 -3.60
N LEU A 17 -18.85 -3.92 -3.48
CA LEU A 17 -18.01 -3.50 -2.38
C LEU A 17 -18.72 -3.67 -1.02
N PHE A 18 -19.88 -3.05 -0.85
CA PHE A 18 -20.57 -3.03 0.43
C PHE A 18 -21.27 -4.35 0.79
N ARG A 19 -21.79 -5.09 -0.20
CA ARG A 19 -22.57 -6.31 0.05
C ARG A 19 -21.74 -7.59 0.02
N VAL A 20 -20.58 -7.58 -0.61
CA VAL A 20 -19.74 -8.79 -0.76
C VAL A 20 -18.38 -8.58 -0.12
N VAL A 21 -17.63 -7.56 -0.54
CA VAL A 21 -16.21 -7.40 -0.17
C VAL A 21 -16.03 -6.99 1.28
N LEU A 22 -16.65 -5.89 1.73
CA LEU A 22 -16.45 -5.38 3.09
C LEU A 22 -16.90 -6.36 4.20
N PRO A 23 -17.99 -7.13 4.05
CA PRO A 23 -18.30 -8.19 5.00
C PRO A 23 -17.19 -9.25 5.12
N ILE A 24 -16.57 -9.65 4.00
CA ILE A 24 -15.45 -10.61 4.02
C ILE A 24 -14.22 -9.96 4.66
N ALA A 25 -13.90 -8.71 4.31
CA ALA A 25 -12.74 -8.01 4.87
C ALA A 25 -12.85 -7.89 6.39
N ARG A 26 -14.03 -7.59 6.92
CA ARG A 26 -14.31 -7.58 8.35
C ARG A 26 -14.09 -8.93 9.02
N GLN A 27 -14.49 -10.02 8.37
CA GLN A 27 -14.27 -11.37 8.89
C GLN A 27 -12.78 -11.71 8.94
N GLU A 28 -12.04 -11.40 7.88
CA GLU A 28 -10.59 -11.64 7.81
C GLU A 28 -9.82 -10.76 8.81
N ILE A 29 -10.18 -9.48 8.97
CA ILE A 29 -9.57 -8.60 9.98
C ILE A 29 -9.86 -9.14 11.40
N HIS A 30 -11.09 -9.60 11.67
CA HIS A 30 -11.42 -10.18 12.97
C HIS A 30 -10.65 -11.47 13.24
N TYR A 31 -10.46 -12.30 12.20
CA TYR A 31 -9.60 -13.48 12.29
C TYR A 31 -8.17 -13.10 12.70
N TRP A 32 -7.55 -12.15 11.99
CA TRP A 32 -6.19 -11.71 12.30
C TRP A 32 -6.08 -11.04 13.67
N MET A 33 -7.11 -10.33 14.13
CA MET A 33 -7.17 -9.81 15.49
C MET A 33 -7.11 -10.94 16.53
N GLY A 34 -7.92 -11.99 16.35
CA GLY A 34 -7.89 -13.16 17.24
C GLY A 34 -6.55 -13.90 17.23
N ARG A 35 -5.85 -13.94 16.08
CA ARG A 35 -4.49 -14.50 16.01
C ARG A 35 -3.47 -13.58 16.70
N ALA A 36 -3.59 -12.26 16.52
CA ALA A 36 -2.73 -11.29 17.17
C ALA A 36 -2.86 -11.33 18.71
N GLU A 37 -4.06 -11.52 19.25
CA GLU A 37 -4.31 -11.65 20.70
C GLU A 37 -3.61 -12.85 21.33
N LEU A 38 -3.30 -13.89 20.54
CA LEU A 38 -2.64 -15.12 21.00
C LEU A 38 -1.11 -15.06 20.91
N ILE A 39 -0.54 -13.98 20.37
CA ILE A 39 0.91 -13.76 20.30
C ILE A 39 1.49 -13.80 21.73
N PRO A 40 2.45 -14.67 22.06
CA PRO A 40 3.01 -14.79 23.40
C PRO A 40 3.76 -13.53 23.85
N ASP A 41 4.66 -13.03 23.00
CA ASP A 41 5.45 -11.84 23.31
C ASP A 41 4.56 -10.59 23.45
N PRO A 42 4.60 -9.87 24.58
CA PRO A 42 3.71 -8.74 24.84
C PRO A 42 3.97 -7.54 23.92
N VAL A 43 5.20 -7.32 23.48
CA VAL A 43 5.56 -6.21 22.58
C VAL A 43 5.03 -6.51 21.19
N LEU A 44 5.33 -7.69 20.65
CA LEU A 44 4.82 -8.13 19.35
C LEU A 44 3.28 -8.14 19.32
N ARG A 45 2.65 -8.63 20.39
CA ARG A 45 1.19 -8.66 20.53
C ARG A 45 0.61 -7.26 20.46
N SER A 46 1.17 -6.34 21.25
CA SER A 46 0.72 -4.95 21.26
C SER A 46 0.84 -4.30 19.88
N GLN A 47 1.95 -4.53 19.17
CA GLN A 47 2.18 -3.94 17.84
C GLN A 47 1.28 -4.55 16.75
N ALA A 48 0.98 -5.84 16.82
CA ALA A 48 0.06 -6.51 15.90
C ALA A 48 -1.40 -6.06 16.11
N ILE A 49 -1.83 -5.94 17.37
CA ILE A 49 -3.17 -5.45 17.71
C ILE A 49 -3.33 -3.98 17.30
N SER A 50 -2.34 -3.13 17.58
CA SER A 50 -2.39 -1.72 17.21
C SER A 50 -2.40 -1.52 15.69
N SER A 51 -1.61 -2.29 14.93
CA SER A 51 -1.63 -2.19 13.46
C SER A 51 -3.00 -2.53 12.89
N LEU A 52 -3.64 -3.61 13.35
CA LEU A 52 -4.98 -4.00 12.91
C LEU A 52 -6.09 -3.03 13.33
N ARG A 53 -5.95 -2.39 14.50
CA ARG A 53 -6.95 -1.44 15.01
C ARG A 53 -6.82 -0.07 14.36
N ASP A 54 -5.61 0.49 14.35
CA ASP A 54 -5.36 1.89 14.04
C ASP A 54 -5.15 2.09 12.53
N LYS A 55 -4.62 1.08 11.82
CA LYS A 55 -4.38 1.10 10.36
C LYS A 55 -5.39 0.29 9.56
N ARG A 56 -6.52 -0.09 10.17
CA ARG A 56 -7.59 -0.87 9.55
C ARG A 56 -8.02 -0.34 8.18
N PHE A 57 -8.03 0.98 8.02
CA PHE A 57 -8.47 1.63 6.79
C PHE A 57 -7.60 1.25 5.58
N HIS A 58 -6.33 0.87 5.77
CA HIS A 58 -5.48 0.35 4.69
C HIS A 58 -6.02 -0.98 4.14
N ALA A 59 -6.38 -1.92 5.01
CA ALA A 59 -6.93 -3.21 4.62
C ALA A 59 -8.32 -3.08 3.99
N ASP A 60 -9.19 -2.24 4.56
CA ASP A 60 -10.52 -1.93 4.00
C ASP A 60 -10.38 -1.23 2.62
N GLY A 61 -9.48 -0.26 2.51
CA GLY A 61 -9.18 0.49 1.28
C GLY A 61 -8.52 -0.36 0.20
N GLY A 62 -7.61 -1.27 0.55
CA GLY A 62 -7.03 -2.26 -0.36
C GLY A 62 -8.09 -3.26 -0.84
N SER A 63 -9.02 -3.66 0.03
CA SER A 63 -10.02 -4.68 -0.33
C SER A 63 -10.96 -4.22 -1.46
N VAL A 64 -11.06 -2.92 -1.76
CA VAL A 64 -11.90 -2.41 -2.87
C VAL A 64 -11.59 -3.05 -4.22
N TYR A 65 -10.36 -3.47 -4.42
CA TYR A 65 -9.88 -4.19 -5.60
C TYR A 65 -10.64 -5.51 -5.82
N ALA A 66 -11.05 -6.19 -4.75
CA ALA A 66 -11.81 -7.43 -4.82
C ALA A 66 -13.23 -7.27 -5.41
N ALA A 67 -13.76 -6.04 -5.50
CA ALA A 67 -15.06 -5.78 -6.11
C ALA A 67 -15.05 -5.93 -7.65
N VAL A 68 -13.85 -6.02 -8.25
CA VAL A 68 -13.67 -6.20 -9.70
C VAL A 68 -14.18 -7.58 -10.15
N ASP A 69 -13.83 -8.65 -9.43
CA ASP A 69 -14.23 -10.02 -9.75
C ASP A 69 -14.81 -10.72 -8.51
N VAL A 70 -16.14 -10.72 -8.42
CA VAL A 70 -16.86 -11.32 -7.28
C VAL A 70 -16.60 -12.81 -7.10
N ARG A 71 -16.15 -13.52 -8.15
CA ARG A 71 -15.85 -14.96 -8.07
C ARG A 71 -14.57 -15.20 -7.28
N TYR A 72 -13.63 -14.26 -7.35
CA TYR A 72 -12.38 -14.28 -6.62
C TYR A 72 -12.40 -13.39 -5.37
N ALA A 73 -13.52 -12.73 -5.05
CA ALA A 73 -13.59 -11.73 -3.98
C ALA A 73 -13.06 -12.26 -2.64
N LYS A 74 -13.47 -13.46 -2.22
CA LYS A 74 -12.98 -14.06 -0.95
C LYS A 74 -11.46 -14.23 -0.95
N ARG A 75 -10.92 -14.78 -2.04
CA ARG A 75 -9.48 -15.04 -2.22
C ARG A 75 -8.68 -13.74 -2.28
N LEU A 76 -9.14 -12.77 -3.05
CA LEU A 76 -8.51 -11.45 -3.14
C LEU A 76 -8.53 -10.71 -1.81
N VAL A 77 -9.65 -10.75 -1.07
CA VAL A 77 -9.73 -10.12 0.25
C VAL A 77 -8.76 -10.79 1.23
N ARG A 78 -8.72 -12.13 1.29
CA ARG A 78 -7.75 -12.87 2.11
C ARG A 78 -6.31 -12.46 1.82
N LEU A 79 -5.94 -12.45 0.55
CA LEU A 79 -4.60 -12.06 0.10
C LEU A 79 -4.28 -10.61 0.47
N ILE A 80 -5.16 -9.67 0.13
CA ILE A 80 -4.94 -8.23 0.33
C ILE A 80 -4.88 -7.90 1.82
N VAL A 81 -5.80 -8.44 2.62
CA VAL A 81 -5.84 -8.20 4.07
C VAL A 81 -4.59 -8.79 4.73
N ALA A 82 -4.20 -10.02 4.41
CA ALA A 82 -2.99 -10.62 4.98
C ALA A 82 -1.75 -9.81 4.59
N PHE A 83 -1.58 -9.48 3.30
CA PHE A 83 -0.42 -8.74 2.82
C PHE A 83 -0.33 -7.33 3.42
N GLN A 84 -1.46 -6.63 3.50
CA GLN A 84 -1.51 -5.30 4.14
C GLN A 84 -1.28 -5.39 5.65
N THR A 85 -1.75 -6.44 6.31
CA THR A 85 -1.49 -6.67 7.73
C THR A 85 0.00 -6.90 8.00
N ILE A 86 0.72 -7.62 7.13
CA ILE A 86 2.19 -7.75 7.21
C ILE A 86 2.81 -6.35 7.13
N SER A 87 2.48 -5.59 6.09
CA SER A 87 2.99 -4.23 5.87
C SER A 87 2.82 -3.32 7.10
N ASP A 88 1.58 -3.22 7.61
CA ASP A 88 1.27 -2.35 8.75
C ASP A 88 1.90 -2.81 10.06
N TYR A 89 2.00 -4.13 10.26
CA TYR A 89 2.63 -4.73 11.42
C TYR A 89 4.14 -4.51 11.42
N LEU A 90 4.83 -4.76 10.30
CA LEU A 90 6.26 -4.55 10.18
C LEU A 90 6.62 -3.07 10.31
N ASP A 91 5.81 -2.16 9.76
CA ASP A 91 5.98 -0.71 9.96
C ASP A 91 5.93 -0.33 11.45
N ASN A 92 4.95 -0.85 12.20
CA ASN A 92 4.90 -0.66 13.66
C ASN A 92 6.14 -1.23 14.38
N LEU A 93 6.63 -2.40 13.95
CA LEU A 93 7.82 -3.00 14.53
C LEU A 93 9.10 -2.19 14.24
N CYS A 94 9.16 -1.49 13.12
CA CYS A 94 10.28 -0.61 12.78
C CYS A 94 10.19 0.73 13.52
N ASP A 95 8.98 1.30 13.65
CA ASP A 95 8.77 2.61 14.29
C ASP A 95 8.81 2.58 15.82
N ARG A 96 8.29 1.51 16.45
CA ARG A 96 7.91 1.53 17.88
C ARG A 96 8.77 0.68 18.79
N CYS A 97 9.76 -0.05 18.24
CA CYS A 97 10.59 -0.97 19.03
C CYS A 97 12.00 -0.41 19.36
N GLU A 98 12.28 0.86 19.07
CA GLU A 98 13.55 1.56 19.37
C GLU A 98 14.83 0.92 18.77
N ILE A 99 14.68 -0.06 17.88
CA ILE A 99 15.77 -0.64 17.08
C ILE A 99 15.91 0.23 15.83
N LEU A 100 17.10 0.75 15.56
CA LEU A 100 17.40 1.58 14.38
C LEU A 100 18.45 0.90 13.47
N ASP A 101 18.32 -0.42 13.31
CA ASP A 101 19.26 -1.26 12.55
C ASP A 101 18.68 -1.63 11.19
N GLU A 102 19.34 -1.20 10.12
CA GLU A 102 18.95 -1.50 8.74
C GLU A 102 18.94 -3.02 8.46
N GLN A 103 19.84 -3.79 9.06
CA GLN A 103 19.90 -5.24 8.85
C GLN A 103 18.71 -5.94 9.51
N ASP A 104 18.29 -5.49 10.70
CA ASP A 104 17.09 -5.97 11.37
C ASP A 104 15.85 -5.72 10.50
N PHE A 105 15.69 -4.50 9.99
CA PHE A 105 14.57 -4.17 9.11
C PHE A 105 14.61 -4.99 7.83
N HIS A 106 15.79 -5.22 7.24
CA HIS A 106 15.93 -6.08 6.07
C HIS A 106 15.47 -7.51 6.36
N GLN A 107 15.88 -8.05 7.51
CA GLN A 107 15.51 -9.40 7.95
C GLN A 107 13.99 -9.53 8.17
N LEU A 108 13.35 -8.56 8.81
CA LEU A 108 11.89 -8.53 8.98
C LEU A 108 11.16 -8.49 7.64
N HIS A 109 11.62 -7.64 6.72
CA HIS A 109 10.98 -7.44 5.43
C HIS A 109 11.16 -8.61 4.45
N HIS A 110 11.96 -9.62 4.80
CA HIS A 110 11.87 -10.91 4.10
C HIS A 110 10.47 -11.51 4.15
N ALA A 111 9.66 -11.23 5.19
CA ALA A 111 8.27 -11.69 5.25
C ALA A 111 7.45 -11.15 4.06
N MET A 112 7.58 -9.86 3.72
CA MET A 112 6.89 -9.31 2.55
C MET A 112 7.41 -9.88 1.23
N ARG A 113 8.73 -10.08 1.12
CA ARG A 113 9.37 -10.69 -0.07
C ARG A 113 8.91 -12.13 -0.29
N ASP A 114 8.80 -12.90 0.79
CA ASP A 114 8.37 -14.30 0.72
C ASP A 114 6.84 -14.40 0.53
N ALA A 115 6.06 -13.46 1.05
CA ALA A 115 4.60 -13.43 0.90
C ALA A 115 4.14 -13.38 -0.57
N VAL A 116 4.94 -12.76 -1.44
CA VAL A 116 4.64 -12.67 -2.88
C VAL A 116 5.30 -13.76 -3.73
N ARG A 117 6.03 -14.68 -3.09
CA ARG A 117 6.69 -15.81 -3.75
C ARG A 117 6.03 -17.11 -3.32
N PRO A 118 5.16 -17.71 -4.15
CA PRO A 118 4.32 -18.84 -3.73
C PRO A 118 5.13 -20.03 -3.18
N ASP A 119 6.33 -20.27 -3.70
CA ASP A 119 7.17 -21.40 -3.31
C ASP A 119 8.37 -21.00 -2.44
N ALA A 120 8.38 -19.78 -1.89
CA ALA A 120 9.41 -19.38 -0.95
C ALA A 120 9.31 -20.18 0.35
N LEU A 121 10.46 -20.67 0.81
CA LEU A 121 10.58 -21.33 2.11
C LEU A 121 10.49 -20.30 3.22
N HIS A 122 9.92 -20.72 4.35
CA HIS A 122 9.91 -19.93 5.58
C HIS A 122 11.34 -19.56 6.00
N ARG A 123 11.50 -18.34 6.50
CA ARG A 123 12.75 -17.80 7.06
C ARG A 123 12.50 -17.32 8.49
N PRO A 124 13.53 -17.32 9.36
CA PRO A 124 13.39 -16.75 10.70
C PRO A 124 13.35 -15.22 10.63
N TYR A 125 12.17 -14.63 10.40
CA TYR A 125 12.01 -13.18 10.18
C TYR A 125 12.48 -12.32 11.37
N TYR A 126 12.49 -12.88 12.58
CA TYR A 126 12.95 -12.22 13.81
C TYR A 126 14.41 -12.53 14.18
N ALA A 127 15.21 -13.14 13.30
CA ALA A 127 16.54 -13.67 13.64
C ALA A 127 17.50 -12.65 14.27
N LEU A 128 17.35 -11.36 13.95
CA LEU A 128 18.19 -10.29 14.49
C LEU A 128 17.61 -9.61 15.75
N ARG A 129 16.39 -9.97 16.17
CA ARG A 129 15.75 -9.48 17.40
C ARG A 129 15.87 -10.43 18.59
N GLY A 130 16.72 -11.44 18.50
CA GLY A 130 16.88 -12.47 19.55
C GLY A 130 15.73 -13.48 19.56
N TYR A 131 15.30 -13.91 20.75
CA TYR A 131 14.23 -14.89 20.92
C TYR A 131 12.88 -14.19 21.13
N LEU A 132 12.33 -13.64 20.04
CA LEU A 132 10.93 -13.19 20.04
C LEU A 132 10.04 -14.34 19.53
N ASP A 133 8.95 -14.60 20.26
CA ASP A 133 7.97 -15.62 19.90
C ASP A 133 6.64 -14.93 19.58
N ASP A 134 6.26 -14.98 18.30
CA ASP A 134 4.99 -14.44 17.82
C ASP A 134 3.86 -15.50 17.72
N GLY A 135 4.12 -16.75 18.15
CA GLY A 135 3.16 -17.85 18.03
C GLY A 135 2.87 -18.27 16.59
N GLY A 136 3.76 -17.95 15.63
CA GLY A 136 3.61 -18.23 14.20
C GLY A 136 2.70 -17.24 13.46
N TYR A 137 2.44 -16.07 14.04
CA TYR A 137 1.51 -15.07 13.49
C TYR A 137 1.96 -14.55 12.11
N LEU A 138 3.21 -14.08 12.02
CA LEU A 138 3.78 -13.55 10.78
C LEU A 138 3.91 -14.64 9.73
N ASP A 139 4.28 -15.85 10.15
CA ASP A 139 4.36 -17.01 9.25
C ASP A 139 3.00 -17.34 8.64
N GLU A 140 1.94 -17.32 9.44
CA GLU A 140 0.60 -17.61 8.97
C GLU A 140 0.09 -16.55 7.97
N LEU A 141 0.43 -15.27 8.19
CA LEU A 141 0.16 -14.19 7.25
C LEU A 141 0.89 -14.39 5.91
N VAL A 142 2.18 -14.72 5.96
CA VAL A 142 2.99 -15.02 4.76
C VAL A 142 2.41 -16.22 4.02
N LEU A 143 2.12 -17.30 4.74
CA LEU A 143 1.58 -18.53 4.16
C LEU A 143 0.20 -18.30 3.53
N THR A 144 -0.64 -17.46 4.14
CA THR A 144 -1.92 -17.06 3.57
C THR A 144 -1.71 -16.36 2.23
N CYS A 145 -0.78 -15.39 2.15
CA CYS A 145 -0.47 -14.72 0.89
C CYS A 145 -0.03 -15.72 -0.21
N GLN A 146 0.92 -16.60 0.13
CA GLN A 146 1.44 -17.61 -0.79
C GLN A 146 0.34 -18.56 -1.28
N GLN A 147 -0.53 -19.05 -0.38
CA GLN A 147 -1.64 -19.94 -0.71
C GLN A 147 -2.65 -19.29 -1.65
N GLU A 148 -3.01 -18.02 -1.41
CA GLU A 148 -3.96 -17.31 -2.27
C GLU A 148 -3.34 -16.97 -3.63
N ILE A 149 -2.06 -16.60 -3.68
CA ILE A 149 -1.31 -16.31 -4.90
C ILE A 149 -1.17 -17.55 -5.80
N LYS A 150 -0.91 -18.74 -5.23
CA LYS A 150 -0.84 -20.01 -6.01
C LYS A 150 -2.10 -20.30 -6.82
N GLN A 151 -3.22 -19.70 -6.43
CA GLN A 151 -4.53 -19.94 -7.03
C GLN A 151 -4.92 -18.84 -8.03
N LEU A 152 -4.03 -17.89 -8.32
CA LEU A 152 -4.23 -16.84 -9.30
C LEU A 152 -3.62 -17.27 -10.65
N PRO A 153 -4.45 -17.56 -11.67
CA PRO A 153 -3.97 -18.13 -12.94
C PRO A 153 -2.94 -17.25 -13.66
N GLY A 154 -3.11 -15.92 -13.64
CA GLY A 154 -2.20 -14.99 -14.33
C GLY A 154 -0.98 -14.56 -13.52
N TYR A 155 -0.76 -15.10 -12.31
CA TYR A 155 0.24 -14.55 -11.40
C TYR A 155 1.67 -14.64 -11.94
N ALA A 156 1.99 -15.69 -12.71
CA ALA A 156 3.32 -15.86 -13.30
C ALA A 156 3.75 -14.64 -14.14
N ALA A 157 2.82 -14.01 -14.86
CA ALA A 157 3.12 -12.79 -15.63
C ALA A 157 3.19 -11.52 -14.75
N ALA A 158 2.48 -11.49 -13.63
CA ALA A 158 2.50 -10.39 -12.69
C ALA A 158 3.69 -10.41 -11.72
N ALA A 159 4.22 -11.61 -11.40
CA ALA A 159 5.20 -11.83 -10.35
C ALA A 159 6.44 -10.92 -10.46
N PRO A 160 7.09 -10.74 -11.63
CA PRO A 160 8.26 -9.86 -11.73
C PRO A 160 7.94 -8.40 -11.35
N HIS A 161 6.72 -7.94 -11.62
CA HIS A 161 6.29 -6.58 -11.29
C HIS A 161 5.86 -6.44 -9.84
N VAL A 162 5.18 -7.45 -9.28
CA VAL A 162 4.84 -7.47 -7.86
C VAL A 162 6.13 -7.51 -7.03
N GLU A 163 7.06 -8.41 -7.34
CA GLU A 163 8.34 -8.53 -6.64
C GLU A 163 9.15 -7.23 -6.73
N TRP A 164 9.17 -6.58 -7.90
CA TRP A 164 9.84 -5.28 -8.03
C TRP A 164 9.22 -4.23 -7.11
N LEU A 165 7.88 -4.14 -7.04
CA LEU A 165 7.20 -3.20 -6.14
C LEU A 165 7.47 -3.53 -4.67
N VAL A 166 7.45 -4.81 -4.29
CA VAL A 166 7.72 -5.24 -2.92
C VAL A 166 9.15 -4.92 -2.54
N GLU A 167 10.11 -5.16 -3.43
CA GLU A 167 11.51 -4.84 -3.15
C GLU A 167 11.70 -3.34 -2.91
N ARG A 168 11.10 -2.48 -3.74
CA ARG A 168 11.15 -1.02 -3.54
C ARG A 168 10.48 -0.59 -2.23
N TYR A 169 9.35 -1.20 -1.88
CA TYR A 169 8.68 -0.96 -0.60
C TYR A 169 9.60 -1.33 0.57
N CYS A 170 10.19 -2.53 0.55
CA CYS A 170 11.09 -2.99 1.63
C CYS A 170 12.33 -2.10 1.74
N GLU A 171 12.94 -1.73 0.60
CA GLU A 171 14.09 -0.82 0.58
C GLU A 171 13.78 0.55 1.19
N LEU A 172 12.58 1.07 0.99
CA LEU A 172 12.12 2.29 1.66
C LEU A 172 12.05 2.08 3.18
N GLN A 173 11.37 1.02 3.62
CA GLN A 173 11.16 0.77 5.05
C GLN A 173 12.49 0.55 5.79
N GLU A 174 13.44 -0.14 5.16
CA GLU A 174 14.81 -0.34 5.68
C GLU A 174 15.54 1.00 5.91
N ARG A 175 15.28 2.03 5.10
CA ARG A 175 16.02 3.30 5.11
C ARG A 175 15.30 4.43 5.83
N LYS A 176 13.96 4.39 5.89
CA LYS A 176 13.14 5.40 6.56
C LYS A 176 13.25 5.30 8.09
N HIS A 177 13.55 4.13 8.63
CA HIS A 177 13.51 3.87 10.08
C HIS A 177 14.88 3.87 10.77
N ILE A 178 15.99 4.08 10.05
CA ILE A 178 17.35 4.16 10.64
C ILE A 178 17.53 5.43 11.48
N ASP A 179 18.75 5.72 11.95
CA ASP A 179 19.07 6.99 12.65
C ASP A 179 18.57 8.23 11.85
N PRO A 180 17.73 9.09 12.46
CA PRO A 180 17.26 10.35 11.85
C PRO A 180 18.35 11.20 11.19
N ALA A 181 19.57 11.22 11.72
CA ALA A 181 20.69 11.97 11.16
C ALA A 181 21.16 11.39 9.80
N SER A 182 20.94 10.11 9.55
CA SER A 182 21.41 9.37 8.37
C SER A 182 20.32 9.13 7.31
N ARG A 183 19.03 9.15 7.69
CA ARG A 183 17.88 8.83 6.82
C ARG A 183 17.91 9.54 5.46
N SER A 184 18.03 10.87 5.47
CA SER A 184 17.95 11.69 4.26
C SER A 184 19.08 11.38 3.27
N VAL A 185 20.31 11.12 3.77
CA VAL A 185 21.45 10.77 2.92
C VAL A 185 21.25 9.37 2.35
N SER A 186 20.85 8.41 3.18
CA SER A 186 20.58 7.03 2.74
C SER A 186 19.52 6.96 1.64
N LEU A 187 18.38 7.65 1.82
CA LEU A 187 17.31 7.72 0.83
C LEU A 187 17.74 8.40 -0.47
N GLN A 188 18.54 9.47 -0.40
CA GLN A 188 19.08 10.15 -1.58
C GLN A 188 20.06 9.27 -2.36
N THR A 189 20.99 8.61 -1.67
CA THR A 189 21.95 7.68 -2.30
C THR A 189 21.23 6.52 -2.97
N TRP A 190 20.23 5.94 -2.30
CA TRP A 190 19.40 4.89 -2.88
C TRP A 190 18.65 5.37 -4.14
N TRP A 191 18.04 6.55 -4.09
CA TRP A 191 17.33 7.13 -5.24
C TRP A 191 18.23 7.36 -6.46
N GLN A 192 19.53 7.66 -6.29
CA GLN A 192 20.45 7.87 -7.42
C GLN A 192 20.50 6.67 -8.37
N THR A 193 20.24 5.45 -7.88
CA THR A 193 20.17 4.24 -8.71
C THR A 193 18.97 4.22 -9.67
N TYR A 194 17.93 5.02 -9.40
CA TYR A 194 16.70 5.12 -10.17
C TYR A 194 16.51 6.49 -10.86
N ALA A 195 17.35 7.47 -10.53
CA ALA A 195 17.20 8.86 -10.99
C ALA A 195 17.14 8.98 -12.53
N THR A 196 17.87 8.13 -13.26
CA THR A 196 17.84 8.12 -14.74
C THR A 196 16.52 7.57 -15.30
N GLU A 197 15.88 6.62 -14.62
CA GLU A 197 14.60 6.05 -15.05
C GLU A 197 13.42 6.97 -14.69
N TYR A 198 13.55 7.72 -13.58
CA TYR A 198 12.52 8.63 -13.07
C TYR A 198 13.03 10.08 -12.93
N PRO A 199 13.47 10.72 -14.03
CA PRO A 199 14.09 12.06 -13.97
C PRO A 199 13.11 13.17 -13.56
N ASP A 200 11.81 12.92 -13.71
CA ASP A 200 10.75 13.89 -13.39
C ASP A 200 10.35 13.90 -11.90
N LEU A 201 10.98 13.06 -11.07
CA LEU A 201 10.68 12.91 -9.65
C LEU A 201 11.84 13.38 -8.78
N ALA A 202 11.53 14.15 -7.74
CA ALA A 202 12.47 14.33 -6.64
C ALA A 202 12.63 13.03 -5.83
N TRP A 203 13.74 12.90 -5.10
CA TRP A 203 14.03 11.68 -4.33
C TRP A 203 12.93 11.35 -3.31
N TRP A 204 12.33 12.35 -2.65
CA TRP A 204 11.24 12.15 -1.70
C TRP A 204 9.93 11.72 -2.36
N GLU A 205 9.70 12.14 -3.61
CA GLU A 205 8.52 11.75 -4.38
C GLU A 205 8.62 10.32 -4.90
N PHE A 206 9.82 9.93 -5.34
CA PHE A 206 10.13 8.56 -5.66
C PHE A 206 9.99 7.68 -4.42
N ALA A 207 10.64 8.06 -3.30
CA ALA A 207 10.54 7.34 -2.04
C ALA A 207 9.06 7.20 -1.59
N ALA A 208 8.28 8.28 -1.60
CA ALA A 208 6.85 8.21 -1.33
C ALA A 208 6.13 7.23 -2.26
N ALA A 209 6.40 7.25 -3.57
CA ALA A 209 5.79 6.33 -4.52
C ALA A 209 6.11 4.85 -4.24
N THR A 210 7.27 4.54 -3.65
CA THR A 210 7.62 3.15 -3.31
C THR A 210 6.87 2.62 -2.08
N GLY A 211 6.34 3.49 -1.23
CA GLY A 211 5.62 3.11 0.00
C GLY A 211 4.19 2.60 -0.22
N SER A 212 3.72 2.53 -1.47
CA SER A 212 2.33 2.15 -1.78
C SER A 212 2.16 0.69 -2.16
N THR A 213 1.17 0.02 -1.57
CA THR A 213 0.77 -1.35 -1.91
C THR A 213 -0.25 -1.44 -3.06
N LEU A 214 -0.80 -0.31 -3.52
CA LEU A 214 -1.93 -0.30 -4.49
C LEU A 214 -1.58 -0.94 -5.85
N GLY A 215 -0.35 -0.77 -6.32
CA GLY A 215 0.10 -1.39 -7.56
C GLY A 215 0.11 -2.93 -7.47
N MET A 216 0.44 -3.46 -6.29
CA MET A 216 0.44 -4.90 -6.01
C MET A 216 -0.99 -5.44 -6.03
N PHE A 217 -1.93 -4.74 -5.38
CA PHE A 217 -3.34 -5.14 -5.36
C PHE A 217 -3.98 -5.14 -6.75
N ALA A 218 -3.65 -4.15 -7.57
CA ALA A 218 -4.11 -4.10 -8.95
C ALA A 218 -3.60 -5.29 -9.78
N LEU A 219 -2.34 -5.71 -9.56
CA LEU A 219 -1.74 -6.87 -10.20
C LEU A 219 -2.35 -8.18 -9.68
N PHE A 220 -2.65 -8.31 -8.38
CA PHE A 220 -3.35 -9.47 -7.82
C PHE A 220 -4.74 -9.65 -8.45
N VAL A 221 -5.50 -8.56 -8.60
CA VAL A 221 -6.81 -8.61 -9.29
C VAL A 221 -6.66 -9.00 -10.74
N ALA A 222 -5.71 -8.40 -11.46
CA ALA A 222 -5.47 -8.73 -12.87
C ALA A 222 -5.07 -10.20 -13.05
N SER A 223 -4.43 -10.79 -12.05
CA SER A 223 -4.00 -12.20 -12.04
C SER A 223 -5.14 -13.20 -11.77
N THR A 224 -6.38 -12.75 -11.54
CA THR A 224 -7.56 -13.65 -11.46
C THR A 224 -7.98 -14.26 -12.81
N GLU A 225 -7.27 -13.90 -13.87
CA GLU A 225 -7.35 -14.48 -15.21
C GLU A 225 -5.94 -14.59 -15.80
N GLU A 226 -5.83 -15.35 -16.89
CA GLU A 226 -4.62 -15.38 -17.70
C GLU A 226 -4.19 -13.95 -18.07
N LEU A 227 -2.94 -13.64 -17.76
CA LEU A 227 -2.37 -12.30 -17.91
C LEU A 227 -1.14 -12.41 -18.79
N THR A 228 -1.01 -11.54 -19.79
CA THR A 228 0.23 -11.48 -20.58
C THR A 228 1.26 -10.57 -19.90
N PRO A 229 2.56 -10.82 -20.09
CA PRO A 229 3.61 -9.95 -19.55
C PRO A 229 3.44 -8.48 -19.93
N GLU A 230 2.97 -8.18 -21.14
CA GLU A 230 2.76 -6.81 -21.63
C GLU A 230 1.63 -6.11 -20.87
N VAL A 231 0.55 -6.83 -20.58
CA VAL A 231 -0.58 -6.30 -19.79
C VAL A 231 -0.14 -6.06 -18.35
N ALA A 232 0.62 -7.00 -17.75
CA ALA A 232 1.18 -6.85 -16.42
C ALA A 232 2.09 -5.62 -16.31
N GLN A 233 3.00 -5.45 -17.28
CA GLN A 233 3.90 -4.29 -17.34
C GLN A 233 3.12 -2.98 -17.47
N ARG A 234 2.08 -2.95 -18.30
CA ARG A 234 1.24 -1.75 -18.46
C ARG A 234 0.49 -1.39 -17.19
N LEU A 235 0.02 -2.38 -16.42
CA LEU A 235 -0.60 -2.14 -15.12
C LEU A 235 0.43 -1.57 -14.13
N ALA A 236 1.59 -2.21 -14.01
CA ALA A 236 2.66 -1.76 -13.12
C ALA A 236 3.05 -0.30 -13.41
N LYS A 237 3.31 0.05 -14.67
CA LYS A 237 3.65 1.43 -15.13
C LYS A 237 2.48 2.43 -15.07
N GLY A 238 1.25 1.93 -14.99
CA GLY A 238 0.07 2.78 -14.80
C GLY A 238 -0.10 3.19 -13.34
N TYR A 239 0.32 2.34 -12.41
CA TYR A 239 0.30 2.61 -10.97
C TYR A 239 1.55 3.35 -10.50
N PHE A 240 2.72 2.77 -10.74
CA PHE A 240 4.00 3.36 -10.36
C PHE A 240 4.51 4.29 -11.48
N PRO A 241 5.00 5.50 -11.14
CA PRO A 241 5.09 6.07 -9.80
C PRO A 241 3.85 6.88 -9.39
N TRP A 242 2.97 7.24 -10.32
CA TRP A 242 2.01 8.33 -10.11
C TRP A 242 0.85 8.02 -9.17
N VAL A 243 0.15 6.89 -9.35
CA VAL A 243 -0.95 6.51 -8.45
C VAL A 243 -0.38 6.15 -7.08
N SER A 244 0.76 5.47 -7.07
CA SER A 244 1.46 5.08 -5.85
C SER A 244 1.95 6.29 -5.05
N GLY A 245 2.58 7.26 -5.71
CA GLY A 245 3.04 8.49 -5.08
C GLY A 245 1.90 9.39 -4.66
N LEU A 246 0.82 9.49 -5.43
CA LEU A 246 -0.37 10.22 -5.01
C LEU A 246 -0.95 9.66 -3.70
N HIS A 247 -1.03 8.34 -3.58
CA HIS A 247 -1.51 7.68 -2.37
C HIS A 247 -0.69 8.11 -1.16
N ILE A 248 0.63 7.92 -1.21
CA ILE A 248 1.49 8.17 -0.05
C ILE A 248 1.69 9.66 0.22
N LEU A 249 1.78 10.51 -0.81
CA LEU A 249 1.86 11.95 -0.59
C LEU A 249 0.58 12.50 0.06
N LEU A 250 -0.61 11.96 -0.23
CA LEU A 250 -1.84 12.35 0.45
C LEU A 250 -1.84 11.90 1.91
N ASP A 251 -1.34 10.71 2.20
CA ASP A 251 -1.19 10.14 3.55
C ASP A 251 -0.29 11.04 4.41
N TYR A 252 0.94 11.29 3.96
CA TYR A 252 1.85 12.22 4.65
C TYR A 252 1.32 13.66 4.71
N LEU A 253 0.46 14.08 3.79
CA LEU A 253 -0.13 15.41 3.82
C LEU A 253 -1.16 15.55 4.94
N ILE A 254 -1.98 14.53 5.19
CA ILE A 254 -2.98 14.60 6.28
C ILE A 254 -2.31 14.54 7.65
N ASP A 255 -1.19 13.82 7.77
CA ASP A 255 -0.45 13.63 9.02
C ASP A 255 0.65 14.67 9.26
N LEU A 256 0.79 15.66 8.37
CA LEU A 256 1.86 16.67 8.41
C LEU A 256 2.06 17.35 9.78
N GLU A 257 0.99 17.76 10.44
CA GLU A 257 1.10 18.42 11.76
C GLU A 257 1.28 17.40 12.90
N GLU A 258 0.75 16.19 12.77
CA GLU A 258 0.94 15.10 13.74
C GLU A 258 2.41 14.63 13.74
N ASP A 259 2.96 14.34 12.57
CA ASP A 259 4.36 13.94 12.41
C ASP A 259 5.31 15.02 12.92
N LYS A 260 4.99 16.29 12.68
CA LYS A 260 5.77 17.40 13.19
C LYS A 260 5.78 17.45 14.72
N GLN A 261 4.67 17.14 15.38
CA GLN A 261 4.57 17.10 16.83
C GLN A 261 5.26 15.87 17.43
N ALA A 262 5.16 14.73 16.75
CA ALA A 262 5.83 13.48 17.14
C ALA A 262 7.34 13.49 16.85
N GLY A 263 7.81 14.38 15.97
CA GLY A 263 9.20 14.39 15.50
C GLY A 263 9.46 13.38 14.38
N ASP A 264 8.40 12.82 13.80
CA ASP A 264 8.46 11.81 12.76
C ASP A 264 8.86 12.41 11.39
N PHE A 265 9.45 11.55 10.56
CA PHE A 265 9.89 11.93 9.23
C PHE A 265 8.68 12.02 8.29
N ASN A 266 8.55 13.14 7.56
CA ASN A 266 7.42 13.38 6.67
C ASN A 266 7.89 13.90 5.29
N PHE A 267 7.51 13.22 4.21
CA PHE A 267 7.94 13.57 2.85
C PHE A 267 7.44 14.94 2.37
N ILE A 268 6.31 15.44 2.87
CA ILE A 268 5.79 16.76 2.50
C ILE A 268 6.72 17.87 3.00
N ARG A 269 7.46 17.65 4.10
CA ARG A 269 8.45 18.61 4.62
C ARG A 269 9.72 18.70 3.77
N CYS A 270 9.93 17.77 2.83
CA CYS A 270 11.05 17.82 1.89
C CYS A 270 10.84 18.84 0.76
N TYR A 271 9.60 19.28 0.52
CA TYR A 271 9.34 20.32 -0.48
C TYR A 271 9.85 21.69 -0.01
N PRO A 272 10.43 22.51 -0.91
CA PRO A 272 10.89 23.86 -0.59
C PRO A 272 9.80 24.79 -0.06
N SER A 273 8.54 24.56 -0.45
CA SER A 273 7.39 25.33 0.04
C SER A 273 6.08 24.53 -0.03
N ALA A 274 5.10 24.92 0.78
CA ALA A 274 3.74 24.36 0.72
C ALA A 274 3.05 24.56 -0.64
N LEU A 275 3.37 25.67 -1.34
CA LEU A 275 2.86 25.93 -2.68
C LEU A 275 3.41 24.91 -3.69
N GLU A 276 4.70 24.61 -3.60
CA GLU A 276 5.34 23.61 -4.47
C GLU A 276 4.83 22.20 -4.20
N ALA A 277 4.68 21.82 -2.92
CA ALA A 277 4.03 20.58 -2.53
C ALA A 277 2.62 20.46 -3.14
N GLN A 278 1.80 21.52 -3.04
CA GLN A 278 0.46 21.54 -3.64
C GLN A 278 0.50 21.37 -5.17
N GLN A 279 1.42 22.05 -5.86
CA GLN A 279 1.56 21.95 -7.31
C GLN A 279 1.95 20.53 -7.74
N ARG A 280 2.91 19.92 -7.04
CA ARG A 280 3.37 18.56 -7.32
C ARG A 280 2.30 17.53 -7.03
N ILE A 281 1.60 17.59 -5.89
CA ILE A 281 0.47 16.69 -5.60
C ILE A 281 -0.63 16.81 -6.67
N ARG A 282 -0.91 18.02 -7.17
CA ARG A 282 -1.85 18.22 -8.28
C ARG A 282 -1.38 17.54 -9.57
N GLU A 283 -0.09 17.61 -9.87
CA GLU A 283 0.49 16.90 -11.01
C GLU A 283 0.38 15.39 -10.85
N PHE A 284 0.67 14.85 -9.66
CA PHE A 284 0.46 13.45 -9.32
C PHE A 284 -1.01 13.02 -9.50
N ALA A 285 -1.97 13.85 -9.06
CA ALA A 285 -3.40 13.61 -9.26
C ALA A 285 -3.78 13.57 -10.75
N ARG A 286 -3.28 14.53 -11.54
CA ARG A 286 -3.52 14.61 -12.99
C ARG A 286 -2.96 13.40 -13.73
N GLN A 287 -1.70 13.03 -13.46
CA GLN A 287 -1.04 11.88 -14.08
C GLN A 287 -1.74 10.57 -13.70
N SER A 288 -2.08 10.42 -12.42
CA SER A 288 -2.84 9.27 -11.90
C SER A 288 -4.16 9.10 -12.63
N TRP A 289 -4.95 10.16 -12.76
CA TRP A 289 -6.24 10.13 -13.46
C TRP A 289 -6.10 9.75 -14.94
N GLN A 290 -5.13 10.35 -15.63
CA GLN A 290 -4.89 10.09 -17.05
C GLN A 290 -4.44 8.65 -17.31
N ARG A 291 -3.51 8.14 -16.50
CA ARG A 291 -2.95 6.78 -16.63
C ARG A 291 -3.97 5.72 -16.25
N ALA A 292 -4.68 5.89 -15.13
CA ALA A 292 -5.74 5.00 -14.70
C ALA A 292 -6.83 4.82 -15.77
N GLY A 293 -7.12 5.87 -16.54
CA GLY A 293 -8.08 5.82 -17.64
C GLY A 293 -7.65 5.04 -18.89
N LYS A 294 -6.38 4.64 -18.98
CA LYS A 294 -5.80 3.94 -20.14
C LYS A 294 -5.37 2.50 -19.80
N LEU A 295 -5.69 2.03 -18.59
CA LEU A 295 -5.32 0.69 -18.16
C LEU A 295 -6.15 -0.39 -18.87
N PRO A 296 -5.52 -1.51 -19.24
CA PRO A 296 -6.12 -2.52 -20.12
C PRO A 296 -7.17 -3.41 -19.45
N THR A 297 -7.07 -3.63 -18.15
CA THR A 297 -7.93 -4.56 -17.39
C THR A 297 -8.56 -3.88 -16.19
N GLY A 298 -9.41 -4.58 -15.42
CA GLY A 298 -10.00 -4.07 -14.17
C GLY A 298 -11.16 -3.07 -14.34
N GLY A 299 -11.34 -2.52 -15.54
CA GLY A 299 -12.44 -1.61 -15.87
C GLY A 299 -12.34 -0.28 -15.12
N ARG A 300 -13.43 0.13 -14.48
CA ARG A 300 -13.50 1.44 -13.81
C ARG A 300 -12.76 1.54 -12.47
N VAL A 301 -12.33 0.40 -11.89
CA VAL A 301 -11.71 0.36 -10.56
C VAL A 301 -10.53 1.31 -10.44
N HIS A 302 -9.68 1.41 -11.47
CA HIS A 302 -8.47 2.23 -11.41
C HIS A 302 -8.79 3.72 -11.23
N ARG A 303 -9.77 4.23 -11.99
CA ARG A 303 -10.24 5.62 -11.87
C ARG A 303 -11.00 5.85 -10.56
N ASP A 304 -11.80 4.86 -10.14
CA ASP A 304 -12.52 4.94 -8.88
C ASP A 304 -11.57 4.96 -7.68
N VAL A 305 -10.45 4.23 -7.72
CA VAL A 305 -9.40 4.29 -6.69
C VAL A 305 -8.78 5.67 -6.64
N VAL A 306 -8.39 6.26 -7.77
CA VAL A 306 -7.82 7.63 -7.79
C VAL A 306 -8.81 8.64 -7.18
N LYS A 307 -10.10 8.54 -7.55
CA LYS A 307 -11.17 9.35 -6.96
C LYS A 307 -11.34 9.09 -5.46
N GLY A 308 -11.29 7.82 -5.07
CA GLY A 308 -11.42 7.36 -3.69
C GLY A 308 -10.31 7.88 -2.81
N LEU A 309 -9.05 7.82 -3.26
CA LEU A 309 -7.90 8.39 -2.56
C LEU A 309 -8.10 9.87 -2.27
N LEU A 310 -8.39 10.66 -3.32
CA LEU A 310 -8.62 12.09 -3.18
C LEU A 310 -9.83 12.38 -2.29
N GLY A 311 -10.93 11.64 -2.48
CA GLY A 311 -12.15 11.75 -1.70
C GLY A 311 -11.90 11.50 -0.21
N MET A 312 -11.31 10.36 0.10
CA MET A 312 -11.05 9.90 1.47
C MET A 312 -10.06 10.82 2.18
N TYR A 313 -8.84 10.94 1.67
CA TYR A 313 -7.76 11.70 2.33
C TYR A 313 -8.08 13.19 2.43
N LEU A 314 -8.61 13.83 1.38
CA LEU A 314 -8.92 15.26 1.43
C LEU A 314 -10.23 15.57 2.18
N SER A 315 -11.06 14.55 2.47
CA SER A 315 -12.24 14.71 3.32
C SER A 315 -11.92 14.65 4.81
N ASP A 316 -10.73 14.16 5.20
CA ASP A 316 -10.30 14.04 6.58
C ASP A 316 -10.40 15.37 7.34
N GLU A 317 -10.80 15.31 8.61
CA GLU A 317 -10.98 16.49 9.46
C GLU A 317 -9.66 17.25 9.66
N LYS A 318 -8.52 16.54 9.75
CA LYS A 318 -7.18 17.12 9.88
C LYS A 318 -6.88 18.13 8.76
N VAL A 319 -7.34 17.84 7.54
CA VAL A 319 -7.16 18.72 6.37
C VAL A 319 -7.85 20.07 6.56
N GLY A 320 -9.04 20.04 7.17
CA GLY A 320 -9.80 21.24 7.50
C GLY A 320 -9.17 22.06 8.63
N LEU A 321 -8.30 21.48 9.45
CA LEU A 321 -7.66 22.15 10.58
C LEU A 321 -6.31 22.79 10.20
N GLN A 322 -5.62 22.25 9.20
CA GLN A 322 -4.28 22.70 8.80
C GLN A 322 -4.31 23.82 7.75
N HIS A 323 -3.92 25.04 8.14
CA HIS A 323 -3.94 26.22 7.25
C HIS A 323 -3.19 25.99 5.91
N GLN A 324 -2.05 25.31 5.97
CA GLN A 324 -1.20 25.03 4.79
C GLN A 324 -1.79 23.96 3.87
N VAL A 325 -2.63 23.06 4.40
CA VAL A 325 -3.21 21.94 3.64
C VAL A 325 -4.59 22.29 3.07
N ARG A 326 -5.37 23.14 3.74
CA ARG A 326 -6.70 23.60 3.29
C ARG A 326 -6.81 23.91 1.79
N PRO A 327 -5.87 24.61 1.13
CA PRO A 327 -5.95 24.91 -0.30
C PRO A 327 -5.97 23.66 -1.20
N VAL A 328 -5.36 22.57 -0.75
CA VAL A 328 -5.28 21.28 -1.47
C VAL A 328 -6.66 20.65 -1.64
N ARG A 329 -7.60 20.86 -0.70
CA ARG A 329 -9.01 20.38 -0.80
C ARG A 329 -9.70 20.79 -2.09
N ARG A 330 -9.29 21.90 -2.72
CA ARG A 330 -9.87 22.34 -3.99
C ARG A 330 -9.71 21.30 -5.11
N MET A 331 -8.78 20.36 -4.99
CA MET A 331 -8.66 19.24 -5.93
C MET A 331 -9.85 18.28 -5.91
N LEU A 332 -10.63 18.22 -4.82
CA LEU A 332 -11.88 17.46 -4.78
C LEU A 332 -12.86 17.91 -5.87
N TRP A 333 -12.90 19.21 -6.18
CA TRP A 333 -13.78 19.73 -7.23
C TRP A 333 -13.35 19.32 -8.65
N GLN A 334 -12.05 19.06 -8.84
CA GLN A 334 -11.47 18.74 -10.15
C GLN A 334 -11.39 17.24 -10.40
N PHE A 335 -11.07 16.47 -9.36
CA PHE A 335 -10.69 15.07 -9.47
C PHE A 335 -11.42 14.16 -8.48
N GLY A 336 -12.15 14.72 -7.52
CA GLY A 336 -12.86 13.96 -6.51
C GLY A 336 -14.11 13.24 -7.06
N PRO A 337 -14.81 12.50 -6.20
CA PRO A 337 -16.13 11.97 -6.52
C PRO A 337 -17.09 13.15 -6.74
N THR A 338 -17.45 13.43 -8.00
CA THR A 338 -18.56 14.33 -8.30
C THR A 338 -19.85 13.63 -7.89
N ALA A 339 -20.67 14.27 -7.06
CA ALA A 339 -22.03 13.79 -6.79
C ALA A 339 -22.72 13.52 -8.14
N TRP A 340 -23.24 12.30 -8.29
CA TRP A 340 -23.99 11.88 -9.48
C TRP A 340 -25.37 12.51 -9.49
#